data_AF-A0A2P5YN59-F1
#
_entry.id   AF-A0A2P5YN59-F1
#
_cell.length_a   1.000
_cell.length_b   1.000
_cell.length_c   1.000
_cell.angle_alpha   90.00
_cell.angle_beta   90.00
_cell.angle_gamma   90.00
#
_symmetry.space_group_name_H-M   'P 1'
#
loop_
_entity.id
_entity.type
_entity.pdbx_description
1 polymer ?
#
loop_
_entity_poly.entity_id
_entity_poly.type
_entity_poly.pdbx_seq_one_letter_code
_entity_poly.pdbx_strand_id
1 'polypeptide(L)'
;MAKPSREAISMASTSPSSLSPPTVPMELHVSNRQKLLKSLRQHLSNSSRPHHGFVLLQGGEEQTRYCTDHIELFRQESYFAYLFGVREPGFYGAIDIATGKSILFAPRLPADYAVWLGEIKPVSYFQERYMVSMVYYTDEIVQLLVDQYKGSGKPLLFLLRGLNTDSNNFSKPAEFEGIEKFERDLTTLHPVLTECRVCKSDLELALIQFANNISSEAHVEVMRKTKAGMKEYQLESMFLHHTYIYGGCRHCSYTCICATGESSAVLHYGHAAAPNDRILEDGDMALLDMGAEYSFYGSDITCTFPVNGKFTSDQSLIYNAVLDAHNAVIAAMKPGVSWVDMLKLAEKIILESLEKGNILVGNLDDMMVERVGAVFMPHGLGHLLGIDTHDPGGYPKGIERPKEPGLKSLRTARQLLEGMVITVEPGCYFIDALLVPAMESANTSKFFNCEIVDKFKNFGGVRIESDVLVTANGSKNMTKVPRETWEIQAVMAGGPWPLNRASG
;
A
#
# COMPACT_ATOMS: atom_id res chain seq x y z
N MET A 1 52.02 -22.78 -38.64
CA MET A 1 51.29 -21.53 -38.34
C MET A 1 50.04 -21.90 -37.57
N ALA A 2 50.00 -21.53 -36.30
CA ALA A 2 48.97 -21.94 -35.35
C ALA A 2 47.66 -21.16 -35.56
N LYS A 3 46.52 -21.86 -35.45
CA LYS A 3 45.19 -21.24 -35.37
C LYS A 3 45.02 -20.55 -34.01
N PRO A 4 44.41 -19.36 -33.93
CA PRO A 4 44.07 -18.77 -32.64
C PRO A 4 42.81 -19.43 -32.08
N SER A 5 42.90 -19.88 -30.84
CA SER A 5 41.78 -20.32 -30.01
C SER A 5 40.91 -19.10 -29.65
N ARG A 6 39.63 -19.13 -30.05
CA ARG A 6 38.61 -18.27 -29.44
C ARG A 6 38.19 -18.88 -28.12
N GLU A 7 38.83 -18.45 -27.04
CA GLU A 7 38.23 -18.55 -25.71
C GLU A 7 37.06 -17.57 -25.66
N ALA A 8 35.85 -18.12 -25.76
CA ALA A 8 34.64 -17.39 -25.40
C ALA A 8 34.63 -17.27 -23.88
N ILE A 9 35.04 -16.11 -23.37
CA ILE A 9 34.77 -15.71 -21.99
C ILE A 9 33.26 -15.55 -21.88
N SER A 10 32.58 -16.62 -21.46
CA SER A 10 31.21 -16.61 -20.97
C SER A 10 31.21 -15.86 -19.64
N MET A 11 31.15 -14.52 -19.69
CA MET A 11 30.61 -13.76 -18.57
C MET A 11 29.10 -13.99 -18.57
N ALA A 12 28.67 -15.11 -17.99
CA ALA A 12 27.30 -15.21 -17.52
C ALA A 12 27.14 -14.14 -16.45
N SER A 13 26.59 -12.99 -16.80
CA SER A 13 26.13 -12.01 -15.82
C SER A 13 25.01 -12.69 -15.03
N THR A 14 25.35 -13.26 -13.88
CA THR A 14 24.36 -13.72 -12.91
C THR A 14 23.55 -12.49 -12.52
N SER A 15 22.26 -12.45 -12.90
CA SER A 15 21.32 -11.46 -12.39
C SER A 15 21.46 -11.39 -10.86
N PRO A 16 21.65 -10.21 -10.25
CA PRO A 16 21.78 -10.10 -8.81
C PRO A 16 20.45 -10.39 -8.09
N SER A 17 19.32 -10.42 -8.81
CA SER A 17 18.04 -10.88 -8.31
C SER A 17 17.72 -12.29 -8.78
N SER A 18 17.18 -13.12 -7.88
CA SER A 18 16.59 -14.43 -8.20
C SER A 18 15.08 -14.34 -8.49
N LEU A 19 14.47 -13.17 -8.29
CA LEU A 19 13.06 -12.94 -8.52
C LEU A 19 12.79 -12.71 -10.00
N SER A 20 11.67 -13.25 -10.47
CA SER A 20 11.14 -13.01 -11.81
C SER A 20 9.67 -12.59 -11.70
N PRO A 21 9.23 -11.58 -12.48
CA PRO A 21 7.84 -11.14 -12.46
C PRO A 21 6.88 -12.32 -12.74
N PRO A 22 5.95 -12.64 -11.83
CA PRO A 22 5.04 -13.75 -12.05
C PRO A 22 4.03 -13.40 -13.14
N THR A 23 3.57 -14.41 -13.86
CA THR A 23 2.40 -14.22 -14.74
C THR A 23 1.19 -13.85 -13.88
N VAL A 24 0.39 -12.90 -14.34
CA VAL A 24 -0.84 -12.48 -13.63
C VAL A 24 -2.03 -13.28 -14.20
N PRO A 25 -2.56 -14.28 -13.48
CA PRO A 25 -3.68 -15.07 -13.95
C PRO A 25 -4.95 -14.23 -13.98
N MET A 26 -5.67 -14.21 -15.11
CA MET A 26 -6.89 -13.42 -15.25
C MET A 26 -8.08 -14.04 -14.53
N GLU A 27 -7.95 -15.30 -14.13
CA GLU A 27 -8.82 -15.99 -13.18
C GLU A 27 -8.97 -15.21 -11.86
N LEU A 28 -7.95 -14.44 -11.45
CA LEU A 28 -8.03 -13.51 -10.32
C LEU A 28 -9.24 -12.59 -10.48
N HIS A 29 -9.33 -11.89 -11.61
CA HIS A 29 -10.40 -10.92 -11.87
C HIS A 29 -11.74 -11.62 -12.09
N VAL A 30 -11.77 -12.80 -12.70
CA VAL A 30 -12.98 -13.64 -12.79
C VAL A 30 -13.53 -13.95 -11.39
N SER A 31 -12.66 -14.38 -10.47
CA SER A 31 -13.04 -14.70 -9.09
C SER A 31 -13.54 -13.47 -8.33
N ASN A 32 -12.93 -12.29 -8.56
CA ASN A 32 -13.38 -11.02 -7.97
C ASN A 32 -14.78 -10.61 -8.46
N ARG A 33 -15.08 -10.78 -9.76
CA ARG A 33 -16.43 -10.56 -10.30
C ARG A 33 -17.45 -11.51 -9.67
N GLN A 34 -17.10 -12.78 -9.51
CA GLN A 34 -17.96 -13.78 -8.84
C GLN A 34 -18.20 -13.43 -7.36
N LYS A 35 -17.15 -13.00 -6.65
CA LYS A 35 -17.22 -12.54 -5.26
C LYS A 35 -18.17 -11.34 -5.12
N LEU A 36 -18.00 -10.31 -5.95
CA LEU A 36 -18.90 -9.16 -6.00
C LEU A 36 -20.34 -9.60 -6.26
N LEU A 37 -20.55 -10.42 -7.30
CA LEU A 37 -21.89 -10.86 -7.70
C LEU A 37 -22.61 -11.61 -6.58
N LYS A 38 -21.90 -12.51 -5.87
CA LYS A 38 -22.43 -13.22 -4.70
C LYS A 38 -22.83 -12.23 -3.60
N SER A 39 -21.94 -11.32 -3.22
CA SER A 39 -22.17 -10.34 -2.15
C SER A 39 -23.31 -9.37 -2.51
N LEU A 40 -23.37 -8.89 -3.75
CA LEU A 40 -24.38 -7.96 -4.22
C LEU A 40 -25.76 -8.62 -4.28
N ARG A 41 -25.87 -9.85 -4.82
CA ARG A 41 -27.13 -10.60 -4.82
C ARG A 41 -27.63 -10.86 -3.40
N GLN A 42 -26.74 -11.22 -2.47
CA GLN A 42 -27.11 -11.37 -1.07
C GLN A 42 -27.64 -10.07 -0.47
N HIS A 43 -26.96 -8.94 -0.72
CA HIS A 43 -27.39 -7.63 -0.25
C HIS A 43 -28.76 -7.22 -0.80
N LEU A 44 -29.00 -7.45 -2.10
CA LEU A 44 -30.28 -7.18 -2.74
C LEU A 44 -31.39 -8.07 -2.17
N SER A 45 -31.13 -9.38 -1.98
CA SER A 45 -32.07 -10.31 -1.35
C SER A 45 -32.44 -9.89 0.07
N ASN A 46 -31.47 -9.47 0.87
CA ASN A 46 -31.72 -8.99 2.24
C ASN A 46 -32.58 -7.72 2.28
N SER A 47 -32.61 -6.97 1.18
CA SER A 47 -33.41 -5.75 1.02
C SER A 47 -34.67 -5.97 0.16
N SER A 48 -35.04 -7.22 -0.10
CA SER A 48 -36.17 -7.61 -0.97
C SER A 48 -36.14 -6.98 -2.38
N ARG A 49 -34.94 -6.71 -2.91
CA ARG A 49 -34.72 -6.16 -4.26
C ARG A 49 -34.43 -7.29 -5.26
N PRO A 50 -34.98 -7.23 -6.48
CA PRO A 50 -34.71 -8.22 -7.52
C PRO A 50 -33.25 -8.20 -8.00
N HIS A 51 -32.76 -9.35 -8.48
CA HIS A 51 -31.42 -9.52 -9.04
C HIS A 51 -31.36 -9.12 -10.52
N HIS A 52 -31.78 -7.90 -10.85
CA HIS A 52 -31.75 -7.37 -12.21
C HIS A 52 -30.92 -6.08 -12.30
N GLY A 53 -30.56 -5.70 -13.52
CA GLY A 53 -29.70 -4.54 -13.78
C GLY A 53 -28.23 -4.90 -13.90
N PHE A 54 -27.41 -3.88 -14.07
CA PHE A 54 -25.98 -4.02 -14.35
C PHE A 54 -25.16 -3.25 -13.33
N VAL A 55 -24.11 -3.88 -12.80
CA VAL A 55 -22.97 -3.11 -12.29
C VAL A 55 -22.30 -2.47 -13.50
N LEU A 56 -21.98 -1.17 -13.44
CA LEU A 56 -21.23 -0.48 -14.49
C LEU A 56 -20.13 0.38 -13.87
N LEU A 57 -18.91 0.16 -14.32
CA LEU A 57 -17.72 0.93 -13.97
C LEU A 57 -17.11 1.57 -15.22
N GLN A 58 -16.60 2.78 -15.06
CA GLN A 58 -15.76 3.48 -16.04
C GLN A 58 -14.31 3.33 -15.57
N GLY A 59 -13.44 2.86 -16.46
CA GLY A 59 -12.00 2.84 -16.25
C GLY A 59 -11.41 4.25 -16.32
N GLY A 60 -10.17 4.36 -15.90
CA GLY A 60 -9.37 5.58 -16.00
C GLY A 60 -9.09 5.97 -17.45
N GLU A 61 -8.84 7.26 -17.63
CA GLU A 61 -8.48 7.88 -18.90
C GLU A 61 -7.05 8.43 -18.80
N GLU A 62 -6.35 8.52 -19.92
CA GLU A 62 -5.06 9.21 -19.98
C GLU A 62 -5.25 10.70 -19.66
N GLN A 63 -4.29 11.27 -18.94
CA GLN A 63 -4.29 12.68 -18.58
C GLN A 63 -3.03 13.35 -19.10
N THR A 64 -3.20 14.56 -19.61
CA THR A 64 -2.10 15.43 -20.01
C THR A 64 -1.62 16.26 -18.83
N ARG A 65 -0.34 16.61 -18.83
CA ARG A 65 0.20 17.59 -17.89
C ARG A 65 -0.35 18.97 -18.25
N TYR A 66 -1.37 19.40 -17.50
CA TYR A 66 -2.10 20.64 -17.74
C TYR A 66 -2.57 20.74 -19.21
N CYS A 67 -2.28 21.84 -19.89
CA CYS A 67 -2.66 22.09 -21.30
C CYS A 67 -1.61 21.63 -22.33
N THR A 68 -0.60 20.84 -21.93
CA THR A 68 0.42 20.29 -22.85
C THR A 68 -0.05 18.98 -23.49
N ASP A 69 0.75 18.43 -24.41
CA ASP A 69 0.56 17.09 -25.00
C ASP A 69 1.32 15.98 -24.24
N HIS A 70 1.98 16.31 -23.12
CA HIS A 70 2.70 15.34 -22.32
C HIS A 70 1.73 14.44 -21.55
N ILE A 71 1.62 13.18 -21.96
CA ILE A 71 0.81 12.15 -21.29
C ILE A 71 1.63 11.54 -20.14
N GLU A 72 1.11 11.63 -18.92
CA GLU A 72 1.69 10.93 -17.78
C GLU A 72 1.48 9.41 -17.92
N LEU A 73 2.36 8.62 -17.31
CA LEU A 73 2.21 7.18 -17.37
C LEU A 73 0.87 6.73 -16.75
N PHE A 74 0.01 6.13 -17.58
CA PHE A 74 -1.31 5.68 -17.15
C PHE A 74 -1.26 4.55 -16.11
N ARG A 75 -2.02 4.71 -15.04
CA ARG A 75 -2.34 3.70 -14.02
C ARG A 75 -3.86 3.65 -13.88
N GLN A 76 -4.42 2.44 -13.93
CA GLN A 76 -5.87 2.20 -13.91
C GLN A 76 -6.55 2.63 -12.60
N GLU A 77 -7.84 2.94 -12.66
CA GLU A 77 -8.69 3.12 -11.47
C GLU A 77 -8.84 1.79 -10.70
N SER A 78 -8.68 1.83 -9.38
CA SER A 78 -8.48 0.64 -8.53
C SER A 78 -9.67 -0.33 -8.50
N TYR A 79 -10.92 0.17 -8.49
CA TYR A 79 -12.09 -0.70 -8.52
C TYR A 79 -12.31 -1.36 -9.90
N PHE A 80 -12.00 -0.64 -10.97
CA PHE A 80 -12.01 -1.16 -12.33
C PHE A 80 -10.93 -2.23 -12.52
N ALA A 81 -9.70 -1.93 -12.08
CA ALA A 81 -8.58 -2.88 -12.08
C ALA A 81 -8.91 -4.15 -11.29
N TYR A 82 -9.52 -4.02 -10.11
CA TYR A 82 -9.92 -5.15 -9.27
C TYR A 82 -10.83 -6.14 -10.00
N LEU A 83 -11.86 -5.64 -10.71
CA LEU A 83 -12.84 -6.49 -11.37
C LEU A 83 -12.44 -6.97 -12.76
N PHE A 84 -11.60 -6.24 -13.50
CA PHE A 84 -11.33 -6.54 -14.90
C PHE A 84 -9.86 -6.74 -15.25
N GLY A 85 -8.91 -6.23 -14.46
CA GLY A 85 -7.47 -6.34 -14.74
C GLY A 85 -7.00 -5.58 -15.98
N VAL A 86 -7.86 -4.72 -16.53
CA VAL A 86 -7.64 -3.99 -17.79
C VAL A 86 -6.59 -2.92 -17.59
N ARG A 87 -5.59 -2.91 -18.47
CA ARG A 87 -4.44 -2.00 -18.41
C ARG A 87 -4.59 -0.81 -19.35
N GLU A 88 -5.45 -0.91 -20.34
CA GLU A 88 -5.72 0.12 -21.32
C GLU A 88 -6.64 1.23 -20.75
N PRO A 89 -6.44 2.49 -21.17
CA PRO A 89 -7.29 3.61 -20.77
C PRO A 89 -8.60 3.66 -21.56
N GLY A 90 -9.62 4.31 -21.00
CA GLY A 90 -10.88 4.64 -21.68
C GLY A 90 -11.89 3.49 -21.78
N PHE A 91 -11.63 2.37 -21.11
CA PHE A 91 -12.53 1.22 -21.11
C PHE A 91 -13.71 1.39 -20.14
N TYR A 92 -14.82 0.72 -20.43
CA TYR A 92 -15.92 0.52 -19.46
C TYR A 92 -16.13 -0.97 -19.23
N GLY A 93 -16.74 -1.33 -18.11
CA GLY A 93 -16.93 -2.70 -17.69
C GLY A 93 -18.27 -2.86 -17.00
N ALA A 94 -19.06 -3.83 -17.46
CA ALA A 94 -20.36 -4.15 -16.88
C ALA A 94 -20.45 -5.60 -16.41
N ILE A 95 -21.30 -5.84 -15.41
CA ILE A 95 -21.65 -7.19 -14.95
C ILE A 95 -23.17 -7.25 -14.84
N ASP A 96 -23.80 -8.14 -15.62
CA ASP A 96 -25.22 -8.44 -15.48
C ASP A 96 -25.45 -9.17 -14.16
N ILE A 97 -26.24 -8.58 -13.28
CA ILE A 97 -26.50 -9.12 -11.94
C ILE A 97 -27.34 -10.41 -12.01
N ALA A 98 -28.18 -10.59 -13.03
CA ALA A 98 -29.01 -11.78 -13.17
C ALA A 98 -28.20 -12.96 -13.68
N THR A 99 -27.42 -12.75 -14.74
CA THR A 99 -26.72 -13.86 -15.43
C THR A 99 -25.27 -14.03 -14.98
N GLY A 100 -24.66 -13.01 -14.40
CA GLY A 100 -23.23 -12.97 -14.07
C GLY A 100 -22.32 -12.74 -15.28
N LYS A 101 -22.88 -12.51 -16.48
CA LYS A 101 -22.10 -12.21 -17.68
C LYS A 101 -21.37 -10.89 -17.49
N SER A 102 -20.05 -10.92 -17.69
CA SER A 102 -19.21 -9.73 -17.69
C SER A 102 -19.00 -9.21 -19.10
N ILE A 103 -19.12 -7.91 -19.27
CA ILE A 103 -19.04 -7.21 -20.55
C ILE A 103 -17.94 -6.17 -20.43
N LEU A 104 -17.07 -6.08 -21.43
CA LEU A 104 -16.09 -5.02 -21.54
C LEU A 104 -16.41 -4.14 -22.75
N PHE A 105 -16.21 -2.83 -22.62
CA PHE A 105 -16.38 -1.88 -23.71
C PHE A 105 -15.04 -1.19 -24.00
N ALA A 106 -14.47 -1.49 -25.16
CA ALA A 106 -13.19 -0.96 -25.60
C ALA A 106 -13.39 0.33 -26.44
N PRO A 107 -12.52 1.34 -26.34
CA PRO A 107 -12.56 2.47 -27.27
C PRO A 107 -12.41 2.00 -28.72
N ARG A 108 -13.20 2.58 -29.63
CA ARG A 108 -12.99 2.38 -31.07
C ARG A 108 -11.85 3.27 -31.53
N LEU A 109 -10.70 2.67 -31.80
CA LEU A 109 -9.49 3.41 -32.14
C LEU A 109 -9.46 3.78 -33.64
N PRO A 110 -9.04 5.01 -33.99
CA PRO A 110 -8.83 5.42 -35.37
C PRO A 110 -7.60 4.72 -36.00
N ALA A 111 -7.54 4.70 -37.34
CA ALA A 111 -6.49 3.98 -38.07
C ALA A 111 -5.06 4.51 -37.83
N ASP A 112 -4.92 5.79 -37.52
CA ASP A 112 -3.65 6.43 -37.16
C ASP A 112 -3.07 5.92 -35.83
N TYR A 113 -3.88 5.37 -34.93
CA TYR A 113 -3.40 4.68 -33.72
C TYR A 113 -2.34 3.61 -34.05
N ALA A 114 -2.54 2.89 -35.16
CA ALA A 114 -1.61 1.87 -35.65
C ALA A 114 -0.21 2.42 -36.00
N VAL A 115 -0.12 3.71 -36.33
CA VAL A 115 1.12 4.40 -36.68
C VAL A 115 1.84 4.90 -35.42
N TRP A 116 1.09 5.45 -34.47
CA TRP A 116 1.66 6.19 -33.34
C TRP A 116 1.79 5.38 -32.04
N LEU A 117 0.81 4.53 -31.75
CA LEU A 117 0.62 3.92 -30.41
C LEU A 117 0.73 2.39 -30.43
N GLY A 118 0.52 1.77 -31.59
CA GLY A 118 0.77 0.35 -31.82
C GLY A 118 -0.43 -0.38 -32.41
N GLU A 119 -0.36 -1.72 -32.44
CA GLU A 119 -1.36 -2.55 -33.09
C GLU A 119 -2.78 -2.34 -32.52
N ILE A 120 -3.75 -2.08 -33.41
CA ILE A 120 -5.17 -2.02 -33.06
C ILE A 120 -5.68 -3.45 -32.85
N LYS A 121 -5.91 -3.82 -31.59
CA LYS A 121 -6.39 -5.15 -31.22
C LYS A 121 -7.87 -5.34 -31.52
N PRO A 122 -8.30 -6.47 -32.10
CA PRO A 122 -9.72 -6.77 -32.30
C PRO A 122 -10.42 -7.04 -30.95
N VAL A 123 -11.74 -6.87 -30.90
CA VAL A 123 -12.55 -7.13 -29.68
C VAL A 123 -12.40 -8.56 -29.14
N SER A 124 -12.16 -9.55 -30.02
CA SER A 124 -11.90 -10.94 -29.64
C SER A 124 -10.62 -11.11 -28.81
N TYR A 125 -9.59 -10.30 -29.09
CA TYR A 125 -8.36 -10.29 -28.29
C TYR A 125 -8.66 -9.88 -26.85
N PHE A 126 -9.41 -8.79 -26.65
CA PHE A 126 -9.76 -8.35 -25.30
C PHE A 126 -10.67 -9.35 -24.57
N GLN A 127 -11.54 -10.03 -25.30
CA GLN A 127 -12.43 -11.05 -24.75
C GLN A 127 -11.63 -12.22 -24.15
N GLU A 128 -10.68 -12.74 -24.93
CA GLU A 128 -9.77 -13.81 -24.50
C GLU A 128 -8.83 -13.31 -23.39
N ARG A 129 -8.18 -12.15 -23.61
CA ARG A 129 -7.18 -11.59 -22.71
C ARG A 129 -7.73 -11.29 -21.32
N TYR A 130 -8.96 -10.81 -21.20
CA TYR A 130 -9.57 -10.44 -19.90
C TYR A 130 -10.61 -11.44 -19.40
N MET A 131 -10.77 -12.57 -20.10
CA MET A 131 -11.69 -13.66 -19.75
C MET A 131 -13.11 -13.13 -19.45
N VAL A 132 -13.59 -12.21 -20.28
CA VAL A 132 -14.94 -11.63 -20.15
C VAL A 132 -15.91 -12.35 -21.09
N SER A 133 -17.20 -12.33 -20.76
CA SER A 133 -18.21 -13.02 -21.57
C SER A 133 -18.39 -12.37 -22.94
N MET A 134 -18.30 -11.05 -23.02
CA MET A 134 -18.53 -10.27 -24.23
C MET A 134 -17.65 -9.01 -24.27
N VAL A 135 -17.30 -8.57 -25.47
CA VAL A 135 -16.62 -7.27 -25.69
C VAL A 135 -17.32 -6.53 -26.82
N TYR A 136 -17.58 -5.25 -26.59
CA TYR A 136 -18.15 -4.30 -27.56
C TYR A 136 -17.34 -3.00 -27.54
N TYR A 137 -17.71 -2.04 -28.37
CA TYR A 137 -17.09 -0.72 -28.32
C TYR A 137 -17.81 0.23 -27.35
N THR A 138 -17.12 1.25 -26.85
CA THR A 138 -17.70 2.24 -25.92
C THR A 138 -18.87 3.02 -26.53
N ASP A 139 -18.86 3.23 -27.85
CA ASP A 139 -19.96 3.86 -28.59
C ASP A 139 -21.22 2.97 -28.70
N GLU A 140 -21.15 1.71 -28.25
CA GLU A 140 -22.27 0.73 -28.29
C GLU A 140 -22.90 0.48 -26.91
N ILE A 141 -22.43 1.12 -25.84
CA ILE A 141 -22.88 0.89 -24.45
C ILE A 141 -24.39 0.97 -24.30
N VAL A 142 -25.00 2.07 -24.79
CA VAL A 142 -26.44 2.33 -24.63
C VAL A 142 -27.26 1.24 -25.30
N GLN A 143 -26.99 0.96 -26.57
CA GLN A 143 -27.74 -0.01 -27.36
C GLN A 143 -27.65 -1.40 -26.73
N LEU A 144 -26.43 -1.84 -26.39
CA LEU A 144 -26.22 -3.16 -25.84
C LEU A 144 -26.91 -3.36 -24.49
N LEU A 145 -26.74 -2.42 -23.55
CA LEU A 145 -27.31 -2.59 -22.20
C LEU A 145 -28.84 -2.55 -22.22
N VAL A 146 -29.44 -1.77 -23.12
CA VAL A 146 -30.90 -1.78 -23.35
C VAL A 146 -31.35 -3.13 -23.92
N ASP A 147 -30.68 -3.67 -24.93
CA ASP A 147 -31.05 -4.94 -25.57
C ASP A 147 -30.88 -6.16 -24.65
N GLN A 148 -29.85 -6.13 -23.80
CA GLN A 148 -29.58 -7.18 -22.82
C GLN A 148 -30.54 -7.12 -21.63
N TYR A 149 -31.11 -5.96 -21.31
CA TYR A 149 -32.03 -5.83 -20.18
C TYR A 149 -33.34 -6.56 -20.46
N LYS A 150 -33.68 -7.53 -19.60
CA LYS A 150 -34.92 -8.33 -19.69
C LYS A 150 -36.01 -7.91 -18.71
N GLY A 151 -35.79 -6.83 -17.96
CA GLY A 151 -36.79 -6.28 -17.04
C GLY A 151 -37.79 -5.35 -17.75
N SER A 152 -38.85 -4.98 -17.04
CA SER A 152 -39.76 -3.91 -17.47
C SER A 152 -39.17 -2.54 -17.16
N GLY A 153 -39.43 -1.54 -18.01
CA GLY A 153 -39.00 -0.16 -17.79
C GLY A 153 -37.56 0.12 -18.21
N LYS A 154 -36.97 1.17 -17.63
CA LYS A 154 -35.58 1.54 -17.90
C LYS A 154 -34.62 0.52 -17.27
N PRO A 155 -33.50 0.17 -17.92
CA PRO A 155 -32.49 -0.66 -17.27
C PRO A 155 -31.88 0.06 -16.06
N LEU A 156 -31.65 -0.70 -14.97
CA LEU A 156 -31.03 -0.20 -13.75
C LEU A 156 -29.50 -0.36 -13.79
N LEU A 157 -28.78 0.72 -13.51
CA LEU A 157 -27.32 0.73 -13.36
C LEU A 157 -26.95 0.94 -11.89
N PHE A 158 -26.11 0.04 -11.36
CA PHE A 158 -25.43 0.21 -10.10
C PHE A 158 -24.07 0.84 -10.38
N LEU A 159 -23.91 2.11 -9.98
CA LEU A 159 -22.71 2.90 -10.26
C LEU A 159 -21.88 3.10 -8.99
N LEU A 160 -20.57 3.23 -9.17
CA LEU A 160 -19.64 3.36 -8.06
C LEU A 160 -19.59 4.80 -7.53
N ARG A 161 -20.33 5.06 -6.45
CA ARG A 161 -20.25 6.33 -5.71
C ARG A 161 -20.17 6.08 -4.21
N GLY A 162 -19.07 6.45 -3.60
CA GLY A 162 -18.91 6.43 -2.16
C GLY A 162 -17.65 7.15 -1.69
N LEU A 163 -17.60 7.45 -0.40
CA LEU A 163 -16.54 8.21 0.23
C LEU A 163 -15.33 7.30 0.50
N ASN A 164 -14.15 7.67 0.00
CA ASN A 164 -12.88 7.16 0.50
C ASN A 164 -12.60 7.80 1.87
N THR A 165 -12.39 6.99 2.90
CA THR A 165 -12.33 7.42 4.31
C THR A 165 -10.97 7.98 4.74
N ASP A 166 -9.99 7.97 3.83
CA ASP A 166 -8.65 8.53 4.04
C ASP A 166 -8.48 9.85 3.29
N SER A 167 -8.90 9.92 2.03
CA SER A 167 -8.77 11.11 1.20
C SER A 167 -9.96 12.08 1.31
N ASN A 168 -11.09 11.62 1.86
CA ASN A 168 -12.39 12.31 1.85
C ASN A 168 -12.95 12.62 0.45
N ASN A 169 -12.43 11.97 -0.59
CA ASN A 169 -12.97 12.10 -1.95
C ASN A 169 -14.07 11.08 -2.19
N PHE A 170 -15.03 11.45 -3.03
CA PHE A 170 -16.02 10.49 -3.54
C PHE A 170 -15.50 9.84 -4.82
N SER A 171 -15.70 8.52 -4.95
CA SER A 171 -15.49 7.82 -6.21
C SER A 171 -16.38 8.43 -7.30
N LYS A 172 -15.82 8.60 -8.50
CA LYS A 172 -16.56 9.13 -9.66
C LYS A 172 -17.42 8.01 -10.27
N PRO A 173 -18.76 8.15 -10.31
CA PRO A 173 -19.61 7.18 -10.99
C PRO A 173 -19.36 7.22 -12.51
N ALA A 174 -19.65 6.11 -13.20
CA ALA A 174 -19.53 6.05 -14.65
C ALA A 174 -20.49 7.05 -15.32
N GLU A 175 -20.00 7.76 -16.33
CA GLU A 175 -20.76 8.73 -17.12
C GLU A 175 -20.55 8.45 -18.62
N PHE A 176 -21.61 8.53 -19.42
CA PHE A 176 -21.56 8.36 -20.87
C PHE A 176 -22.78 9.01 -21.52
N GLU A 177 -22.67 9.34 -22.81
CA GLU A 177 -23.80 9.89 -23.58
C GLU A 177 -24.95 8.87 -23.63
N GLY A 178 -26.17 9.30 -23.30
CA GLY A 178 -27.34 8.43 -23.26
C GLY A 178 -27.64 7.78 -21.92
N ILE A 179 -26.86 8.08 -20.86
CA ILE A 179 -27.06 7.52 -19.51
C ILE A 179 -28.42 7.89 -18.90
N GLU A 180 -29.08 8.96 -19.35
CA GLU A 180 -30.42 9.38 -18.93
C GLU A 180 -31.54 8.36 -19.29
N LYS A 181 -31.23 7.43 -20.20
CA LYS A 181 -32.11 6.29 -20.54
C LYS A 181 -32.14 5.21 -19.46
N PHE A 182 -31.30 5.32 -18.43
CA PHE A 182 -31.14 4.34 -17.38
C PHE A 182 -31.62 4.87 -16.01
N GLU A 183 -32.10 3.97 -15.17
CA GLU A 183 -32.20 4.23 -13.73
C GLU A 183 -30.82 4.04 -13.09
N ARG A 184 -30.56 4.76 -11.98
CA ARG A 184 -29.23 4.82 -11.37
C ARG A 184 -29.32 4.60 -9.86
N ASP A 185 -28.61 3.59 -9.39
CA ASP A 185 -28.32 3.35 -7.97
C ASP A 185 -26.88 3.80 -7.68
N LEU A 186 -26.73 4.75 -6.77
CA LEU A 186 -25.45 5.36 -6.39
C LEU A 186 -25.01 4.98 -4.97
N THR A 187 -25.70 4.06 -4.30
CA THR A 187 -25.52 3.82 -2.86
C THR A 187 -25.17 2.38 -2.54
N THR A 188 -25.53 1.44 -3.41
CA THR A 188 -25.41 0.01 -3.14
C THR A 188 -24.03 -0.53 -3.51
N LEU A 189 -23.49 -0.16 -4.68
CA LEU A 189 -22.29 -0.80 -5.23
C LEU A 189 -21.06 -0.57 -4.36
N HIS A 190 -20.80 0.69 -3.99
CA HIS A 190 -19.58 1.07 -3.26
C HIS A 190 -19.39 0.24 -1.98
N PRO A 191 -20.28 0.25 -0.97
CA PRO A 191 -20.05 -0.49 0.27
C PRO A 191 -19.88 -2.01 0.04
N VAL A 192 -20.60 -2.59 -0.91
CA VAL A 192 -20.49 -4.03 -1.22
C VAL A 192 -19.15 -4.37 -1.90
N LEU A 193 -18.73 -3.57 -2.87
CA LEU A 193 -17.49 -3.79 -3.62
C LEU A 193 -16.25 -3.45 -2.77
N THR A 194 -16.31 -2.39 -1.95
CA THR A 194 -15.26 -2.08 -0.97
C THR A 194 -15.03 -3.26 -0.04
N GLU A 195 -16.09 -3.86 0.52
CA GLU A 195 -15.96 -5.01 1.42
C GLU A 195 -15.37 -6.24 0.71
N CYS A 196 -15.61 -6.40 -0.60
CA CYS A 196 -14.96 -7.45 -1.39
C CYS A 196 -13.44 -7.27 -1.49
N ARG A 197 -12.91 -6.05 -1.43
CA ARG A 197 -11.46 -5.78 -1.49
C ARG A 197 -10.74 -6.00 -0.15
N VAL A 198 -11.46 -5.97 0.98
CA VAL A 198 -10.87 -6.04 2.33
C VAL A 198 -10.09 -7.34 2.54
N CYS A 199 -10.72 -8.49 2.26
CA CYS A 199 -10.12 -9.82 2.40
C CYS A 199 -9.62 -10.33 1.04
N LYS A 200 -8.33 -10.65 0.94
CA LYS A 200 -7.64 -10.99 -0.30
C LYS A 200 -7.80 -12.47 -0.63
N SER A 201 -7.97 -12.78 -1.92
CA SER A 201 -7.88 -14.17 -2.42
C SER A 201 -6.42 -14.62 -2.54
N ASP A 202 -6.18 -15.92 -2.65
CA ASP A 202 -4.82 -16.47 -2.79
C ASP A 202 -4.06 -15.90 -4.01
N LEU A 203 -4.78 -15.63 -5.10
CA LEU A 203 -4.19 -15.02 -6.30
C LEU A 203 -3.76 -13.57 -6.05
N GLU A 204 -4.53 -12.80 -5.27
CA GLU A 204 -4.15 -11.45 -4.86
C GLU A 204 -2.97 -11.46 -3.89
N LEU A 205 -3.00 -12.39 -2.92
CA LEU A 205 -1.90 -12.59 -1.97
C LEU A 205 -0.60 -12.95 -2.68
N ALA A 206 -0.64 -13.70 -3.77
CA ALA A 206 0.55 -14.01 -4.57
C ALA A 206 1.17 -12.75 -5.20
N LEU A 207 0.36 -11.80 -5.68
CA LEU A 207 0.84 -10.54 -6.25
C LEU A 207 1.39 -9.60 -5.18
N ILE A 208 0.67 -9.43 -4.06
CA ILE A 208 1.15 -8.64 -2.90
C ILE A 208 2.44 -9.24 -2.34
N GLN A 209 2.54 -10.58 -2.24
CA GLN A 209 3.76 -11.25 -1.79
C GLN A 209 4.92 -11.02 -2.75
N PHE A 210 4.67 -10.97 -4.06
CA PHE A 210 5.70 -10.64 -5.04
C PHE A 210 6.19 -9.20 -4.89
N ALA A 211 5.25 -8.23 -4.81
CA ALA A 211 5.58 -6.83 -4.55
C ALA A 211 6.42 -6.69 -3.26
N ASN A 212 6.04 -7.39 -2.19
CA ASN A 212 6.81 -7.46 -0.94
C ASN A 212 8.21 -8.01 -1.13
N ASN A 213 8.35 -9.12 -1.85
CA ASN A 213 9.66 -9.77 -2.04
C ASN A 213 10.61 -8.85 -2.80
N ILE A 214 10.14 -8.20 -3.88
CA ILE A 214 11.00 -7.32 -4.68
C ILE A 214 11.33 -6.02 -3.94
N SER A 215 10.37 -5.43 -3.23
CA SER A 215 10.61 -4.25 -2.38
C SER A 215 11.57 -4.59 -1.24
N SER A 216 11.43 -5.76 -0.61
CA SER A 216 12.37 -6.22 0.43
C SER A 216 13.80 -6.38 -0.11
N GLU A 217 13.96 -6.98 -1.29
CA GLU A 217 15.26 -7.11 -1.94
C GLU A 217 15.87 -5.74 -2.29
N ALA A 218 15.04 -4.81 -2.77
CA ALA A 218 15.46 -3.44 -3.07
C ALA A 218 15.89 -2.67 -1.80
N HIS A 219 15.15 -2.77 -0.70
CA HIS A 219 15.53 -2.18 0.60
C HIS A 219 16.88 -2.69 1.09
N VAL A 220 17.12 -4.00 0.98
CA VAL A 220 18.41 -4.63 1.33
C VAL A 220 19.54 -4.10 0.46
N GLU A 221 19.30 -3.92 -0.83
CA GLU A 221 20.29 -3.38 -1.75
C GLU A 221 20.60 -1.90 -1.49
N VAL A 222 19.58 -1.11 -1.14
CA VAL A 222 19.73 0.29 -0.71
C VAL A 222 20.55 0.36 0.59
N MET A 223 20.22 -0.45 1.60
CA MET A 223 20.98 -0.54 2.85
C MET A 223 22.47 -0.83 2.59
N ARG A 224 22.77 -1.81 1.72
CA ARG A 224 24.14 -2.19 1.37
C ARG A 224 24.92 -1.07 0.69
N LYS A 225 24.24 -0.22 -0.09
CA LYS A 225 24.87 0.85 -0.88
C LYS A 225 24.91 2.21 -0.18
N THR A 226 24.16 2.38 0.91
CA THR A 226 24.06 3.66 1.63
C THR A 226 25.40 4.06 2.24
N LYS A 227 25.79 5.32 2.06
CA LYS A 227 27.01 5.93 2.61
C LYS A 227 26.77 7.41 2.91
N ALA A 228 27.46 7.92 3.94
CA ALA A 228 27.54 9.36 4.18
C ALA A 228 28.07 10.11 2.94
N GLY A 229 27.59 11.33 2.73
CA GLY A 229 27.88 12.18 1.57
C GLY A 229 26.97 11.94 0.35
N MET A 230 26.14 10.89 0.36
CA MET A 230 25.11 10.69 -0.66
C MET A 230 23.94 11.66 -0.46
N LYS A 231 23.07 11.76 -1.46
CA LYS A 231 21.76 12.42 -1.36
C LYS A 231 20.66 11.39 -1.17
N GLU A 232 19.61 11.75 -0.45
CA GLU A 232 18.44 10.89 -0.21
C GLU A 232 17.81 10.36 -1.52
N TYR A 233 17.64 11.22 -2.54
CA TYR A 233 17.10 10.81 -3.85
C TYR A 233 17.95 9.75 -4.57
N GLN A 234 19.23 9.60 -4.20
CA GLN A 234 20.06 8.52 -4.76
C GLN A 234 19.64 7.17 -4.22
N LEU A 235 19.16 7.11 -2.97
CA LEU A 235 18.59 5.89 -2.38
C LEU A 235 17.23 5.56 -3.00
N GLU A 236 16.37 6.57 -3.16
CA GLU A 236 15.12 6.45 -3.93
C GLU A 236 15.38 5.90 -5.34
N SER A 237 16.34 6.48 -6.06
CA SER A 237 16.70 6.05 -7.41
C SER A 237 17.17 4.59 -7.46
N MET A 238 17.94 4.13 -6.46
CA MET A 238 18.38 2.74 -6.36
C MET A 238 17.20 1.79 -6.13
N PHE A 239 16.27 2.15 -5.24
CA PHE A 239 15.07 1.37 -4.96
C PHE A 239 14.19 1.23 -6.22
N LEU A 240 13.87 2.35 -6.87
CA LEU A 240 13.05 2.38 -8.08
C LEU A 240 13.72 1.62 -9.23
N HIS A 241 15.03 1.75 -9.38
CA HIS A 241 15.78 1.00 -10.38
C HIS A 241 15.66 -0.51 -10.14
N HIS A 242 15.91 -0.97 -8.92
CA HIS A 242 15.90 -2.39 -8.57
C HIS A 242 14.52 -3.02 -8.77
N THR A 243 13.48 -2.36 -8.27
CA THR A 243 12.10 -2.84 -8.38
C THR A 243 11.61 -2.88 -9.82
N TYR A 244 12.04 -1.92 -10.65
CA TYR A 244 11.67 -1.93 -12.07
C TYR A 244 12.47 -2.96 -12.86
N ILE A 245 13.81 -2.98 -12.77
CA ILE A 245 14.65 -3.83 -13.62
C ILE A 245 14.45 -5.33 -13.35
N TYR A 246 14.28 -5.74 -12.09
CA TYR A 246 14.09 -7.15 -11.71
C TYR A 246 12.63 -7.52 -11.46
N GLY A 247 11.83 -6.58 -10.94
CA GLY A 247 10.43 -6.82 -10.61
C GLY A 247 9.44 -6.47 -11.72
N GLY A 248 9.85 -5.72 -12.74
CA GLY A 248 8.93 -5.17 -13.73
C GLY A 248 7.94 -4.16 -13.14
N CYS A 249 8.18 -3.67 -11.92
CA CYS A 249 7.33 -2.71 -11.22
C CYS A 249 7.55 -1.31 -11.81
N ARG A 250 6.77 -0.97 -12.84
CA ARG A 250 6.86 0.34 -13.50
C ARG A 250 6.29 1.48 -12.64
N HIS A 251 5.45 1.15 -11.67
CA HIS A 251 4.87 2.08 -10.70
C HIS A 251 5.39 1.77 -9.29
N CYS A 252 5.39 2.81 -8.47
CA CYS A 252 5.58 2.73 -7.02
C CYS A 252 4.21 2.93 -6.37
N SER A 253 3.95 2.28 -5.24
CA SER A 253 2.67 2.36 -4.54
C SER A 253 2.38 3.79 -4.02
N TYR A 254 3.43 4.55 -3.74
CA TYR A 254 3.41 5.95 -3.30
C TYR A 254 4.76 6.60 -3.60
N THR A 255 4.86 7.93 -3.42
CA THR A 255 6.15 8.64 -3.53
C THR A 255 7.11 8.12 -2.46
N CYS A 256 8.32 7.72 -2.86
CA CYS A 256 9.33 7.21 -1.93
C CYS A 256 9.70 8.26 -0.88
N ILE A 257 9.77 7.84 0.37
CA ILE A 257 10.15 8.68 1.51
C ILE A 257 11.57 8.26 1.90
N CYS A 258 12.56 9.08 1.57
CA CYS A 258 13.96 8.81 1.92
C CYS A 258 14.42 9.88 2.91
N ALA A 259 14.15 9.68 4.19
CA ALA A 259 14.34 10.71 5.20
C ALA A 259 15.54 10.42 6.10
N THR A 260 16.47 11.37 6.23
CA THR A 260 17.71 11.20 7.02
C THR A 260 17.86 12.28 8.10
N GLY A 261 18.49 11.91 9.22
CA GLY A 261 18.65 12.80 10.38
C GLY A 261 17.29 13.29 10.86
N GLU A 262 17.17 14.60 11.12
CA GLU A 262 15.92 15.24 11.58
C GLU A 262 14.73 15.04 10.63
N SER A 263 14.97 14.86 9.32
CA SER A 263 13.88 14.67 8.35
C SER A 263 13.11 13.37 8.58
N SER A 264 13.70 12.38 9.27
CA SER A 264 13.02 11.14 9.64
C SER A 264 11.88 11.33 10.65
N ALA A 265 11.75 12.52 11.26
CA ALA A 265 10.57 12.91 12.03
C ALA A 265 9.40 13.44 11.18
N VAL A 266 9.59 13.66 9.86
CA VAL A 266 8.56 14.13 8.93
C VAL A 266 7.92 12.94 8.24
N LEU A 267 6.71 12.57 8.69
CA LEU A 267 6.10 11.27 8.38
C LEU A 267 5.94 10.97 6.88
N HIS A 268 5.54 11.97 6.08
CA HIS A 268 5.40 11.88 4.62
C HIS A 268 6.39 12.82 3.91
N TYR A 269 7.67 12.77 4.30
CA TYR A 269 8.77 13.42 3.58
C TYR A 269 8.89 12.91 2.12
N GLY A 270 9.68 13.55 1.26
CA GLY A 270 9.90 13.12 -0.12
C GLY A 270 8.95 13.71 -1.16
N HIS A 271 7.90 14.42 -0.75
CA HIS A 271 7.02 15.15 -1.66
C HIS A 271 7.74 16.35 -2.31
N ALA A 272 7.11 16.97 -3.31
CA ALA A 272 7.75 17.99 -4.16
C ALA A 272 8.36 19.21 -3.43
N ALA A 273 7.93 19.55 -2.21
CA ALA A 273 8.48 20.66 -1.44
C ALA A 273 9.50 20.23 -0.36
N ALA A 274 9.73 18.92 -0.23
CA ALA A 274 10.74 18.30 0.62
C ALA A 274 11.30 17.06 -0.12
N PRO A 275 11.97 17.25 -1.27
CA PRO A 275 11.99 16.27 -2.37
C PRO A 275 13.17 15.27 -2.27
N ASN A 276 13.43 14.72 -1.08
CA ASN A 276 14.54 13.80 -0.85
C ASN A 276 15.90 14.40 -1.26
N ASP A 277 16.19 15.65 -0.89
CA ASP A 277 17.38 16.37 -1.35
C ASP A 277 18.40 16.68 -0.25
N ARG A 278 18.26 16.13 0.96
CA ARG A 278 19.25 16.28 2.02
C ARG A 278 20.50 15.43 1.74
N ILE A 279 21.66 15.91 2.19
CA ILE A 279 22.91 15.12 2.19
C ILE A 279 22.87 14.22 3.42
N LEU A 280 23.21 12.95 3.25
CA LEU A 280 23.37 11.98 4.32
C LEU A 280 24.62 12.31 5.13
N GLU A 281 24.49 12.60 6.42
CA GLU A 281 25.63 12.89 7.28
C GLU A 281 26.05 11.65 8.09
N ASP A 282 27.31 11.62 8.52
CA ASP A 282 27.80 10.58 9.43
C ASP A 282 27.07 10.69 10.79
N GLY A 283 26.59 9.56 11.31
CA GLY A 283 25.83 9.50 12.55
C GLY A 283 24.31 9.71 12.39
N ASP A 284 23.81 10.08 11.22
CA ASP A 284 22.36 10.17 10.99
C ASP A 284 21.68 8.80 11.05
N MET A 285 20.41 8.80 11.47
CA MET A 285 19.47 7.72 11.16
C MET A 285 18.86 7.96 9.78
N ALA A 286 18.76 6.92 8.97
CA ALA A 286 17.98 6.90 7.73
C ALA A 286 16.69 6.11 7.98
N LEU A 287 15.54 6.73 7.70
CA LEU A 287 14.22 6.12 7.67
C LEU A 287 13.77 6.13 6.21
N LEU A 288 13.74 4.95 5.60
CA LEU A 288 13.36 4.78 4.21
C LEU A 288 12.06 4.01 4.12
N ASP A 289 11.02 4.68 3.66
CA ASP A 289 9.67 4.15 3.49
C ASP A 289 9.33 4.16 1.99
N MET A 290 9.38 2.95 1.40
CA MET A 290 9.29 2.73 -0.05
C MET A 290 8.67 1.37 -0.37
N GLY A 291 7.76 1.34 -1.35
CA GLY A 291 7.04 0.14 -1.74
C GLY A 291 6.67 0.08 -3.22
N ALA A 292 7.01 -1.01 -3.89
CA ALA A 292 6.72 -1.24 -5.31
C ALA A 292 5.25 -1.63 -5.56
N GLU A 293 4.73 -1.27 -6.73
CA GLU A 293 3.44 -1.75 -7.25
C GLU A 293 3.65 -2.72 -8.43
N TYR A 294 3.15 -3.96 -8.30
CA TYR A 294 3.17 -4.95 -9.37
C TYR A 294 1.75 -5.29 -9.80
N SER A 295 1.40 -4.91 -11.04
CA SER A 295 0.08 -5.15 -11.62
C SER A 295 -1.04 -4.70 -10.68
N PHE A 296 -0.96 -3.43 -10.27
CA PHE A 296 -1.85 -2.72 -9.35
C PHE A 296 -1.72 -3.09 -7.87
N TYR A 297 -1.15 -4.25 -7.52
CA TYR A 297 -1.00 -4.66 -6.12
C TYR A 297 0.31 -4.15 -5.53
N GLY A 298 0.21 -3.47 -4.39
CA GLY A 298 1.31 -2.77 -3.74
C GLY A 298 2.01 -3.56 -2.65
N SER A 299 3.09 -2.95 -2.16
CA SER A 299 3.75 -3.24 -0.89
C SER A 299 4.02 -1.93 -0.17
N ASP A 300 4.20 -1.98 1.14
CA ASP A 300 4.52 -0.82 1.97
C ASP A 300 5.55 -1.23 3.04
N ILE A 301 6.77 -0.72 2.93
CA ILE A 301 7.89 -1.19 3.76
C ILE A 301 8.73 0.00 4.18
N THR A 302 8.86 0.15 5.48
CA THR A 302 9.79 1.08 6.12
C THR A 302 10.97 0.33 6.75
N CYS A 303 12.18 0.72 6.37
CA CYS A 303 13.44 0.31 6.99
C CYS A 303 14.12 1.53 7.64
N THR A 304 14.50 1.39 8.92
CA THR A 304 15.29 2.41 9.62
C THR A 304 16.67 1.86 10.00
N PHE A 305 17.74 2.60 9.74
CA PHE A 305 19.12 2.17 10.02
C PHE A 305 20.11 3.36 10.10
N PRO A 306 21.26 3.21 10.78
CA PRO A 306 22.27 4.27 10.85
C PRO A 306 23.00 4.42 9.51
N VAL A 307 23.14 5.63 9.00
CA VAL A 307 23.79 5.93 7.70
C VAL A 307 25.20 5.35 7.59
N ASN A 308 25.94 5.33 8.70
CA ASN A 308 27.31 4.82 8.76
C ASN A 308 27.41 3.31 9.08
N GLY A 309 26.26 2.63 9.19
CA GLY A 309 26.19 1.19 9.43
C GLY A 309 26.50 0.75 10.85
N LYS A 310 26.52 1.66 11.85
CA LYS A 310 26.72 1.32 13.26
C LYS A 310 25.77 2.08 14.17
N PHE A 311 25.00 1.37 14.98
CA PHE A 311 24.10 2.01 15.93
C PHE A 311 24.89 2.58 17.12
N THR A 312 24.55 3.79 17.55
CA THR A 312 24.93 4.30 18.88
C THR A 312 24.05 3.67 19.97
N SER A 313 24.37 3.91 21.25
CA SER A 313 23.50 3.49 22.37
C SER A 313 22.10 4.07 22.26
N ASP A 314 22.02 5.36 21.91
CA ASP A 314 20.76 6.11 21.88
C ASP A 314 19.92 5.69 20.66
N GLN A 315 20.57 5.47 19.51
CA GLN A 315 19.91 4.89 18.34
C GLN A 315 19.41 3.47 18.61
N SER A 316 20.21 2.63 19.27
CA SER A 316 19.81 1.26 19.63
C SER A 316 18.62 1.24 20.60
N LEU A 317 18.59 2.15 21.57
CA LEU A 317 17.50 2.27 22.53
C LEU A 317 16.16 2.55 21.82
N ILE A 318 16.12 3.58 20.98
CA ILE A 318 14.88 3.96 20.27
C ILE A 318 14.51 2.92 19.21
N TYR A 319 15.51 2.39 18.49
CA TYR A 319 15.29 1.38 17.47
C TYR A 319 14.65 0.11 18.05
N ASN A 320 15.23 -0.41 19.15
CA ASN A 320 14.71 -1.63 19.77
C ASN A 320 13.35 -1.40 20.44
N ALA A 321 13.05 -0.20 20.95
CA ALA A 321 11.71 0.12 21.44
C ALA A 321 10.64 -0.06 20.36
N VAL A 322 10.92 0.40 19.14
CA VAL A 322 10.02 0.25 17.99
C VAL A 322 9.98 -1.20 17.49
N LEU A 323 11.13 -1.89 17.47
CA LEU A 323 11.20 -3.30 17.07
C LEU A 323 10.40 -4.22 18.01
N ASP A 324 10.51 -4.00 19.32
CA ASP A 324 9.76 -4.74 20.33
C ASP A 324 8.25 -4.52 20.17
N ALA A 325 7.83 -3.27 19.93
CA ALA A 325 6.43 -2.94 19.67
C ALA A 325 5.91 -3.62 18.39
N HIS A 326 6.69 -3.55 17.30
CA HIS A 326 6.38 -4.20 16.03
C HIS A 326 6.20 -5.72 16.20
N ASN A 327 7.15 -6.38 16.86
CA ASN A 327 7.13 -7.82 17.07
C ASN A 327 5.97 -8.25 17.97
N ALA A 328 5.69 -7.49 19.04
CA ALA A 328 4.58 -7.77 19.93
C ALA A 328 3.21 -7.63 19.25
N VAL A 329 3.03 -6.60 18.41
CA VAL A 329 1.81 -6.44 17.61
C VAL A 329 1.63 -7.65 16.68
N ILE A 330 2.64 -8.00 15.87
CA ILE A 330 2.54 -9.13 14.94
C ILE A 330 2.21 -10.44 15.67
N ALA A 331 2.83 -10.67 16.82
CA ALA A 331 2.58 -11.85 17.65
C ALA A 331 1.15 -11.90 18.23
N ALA A 332 0.53 -10.74 18.50
CA ALA A 332 -0.82 -10.65 19.03
C ALA A 332 -1.90 -10.71 17.94
N MET A 333 -1.56 -10.44 16.67
CA MET A 333 -2.50 -10.41 15.55
C MET A 333 -3.13 -11.78 15.28
N LYS A 334 -4.46 -11.82 15.30
CA LYS A 334 -5.31 -12.93 14.85
C LYS A 334 -6.73 -12.41 14.59
N PRO A 335 -7.61 -13.18 13.93
CA PRO A 335 -8.99 -12.78 13.73
C PRO A 335 -9.70 -12.42 15.05
N GLY A 336 -10.51 -11.36 15.03
CA GLY A 336 -11.28 -10.85 16.17
C GLY A 336 -10.54 -9.85 17.06
N VAL A 337 -9.22 -9.68 16.91
CA VAL A 337 -8.45 -8.68 17.66
C VAL A 337 -8.77 -7.26 17.16
N SER A 338 -9.00 -6.33 18.09
CA SER A 338 -9.24 -4.91 17.79
C SER A 338 -7.97 -4.20 17.32
N TRP A 339 -8.02 -3.53 16.17
CA TRP A 339 -6.87 -2.74 15.69
C TRP A 339 -6.56 -1.54 16.57
N VAL A 340 -7.58 -0.98 17.25
CA VAL A 340 -7.41 0.10 18.23
C VAL A 340 -6.57 -0.38 19.42
N ASP A 341 -6.78 -1.62 19.87
CA ASP A 341 -6.05 -2.19 21.00
C ASP A 341 -4.60 -2.53 20.63
N MET A 342 -4.35 -2.88 19.37
CA MET A 342 -2.98 -3.06 18.86
C MET A 342 -2.18 -1.75 18.87
N LEU A 343 -2.80 -0.63 18.49
CA LEU A 343 -2.14 0.68 18.61
C LEU A 343 -1.77 0.98 20.07
N LYS A 344 -2.69 0.75 21.01
CA LYS A 344 -2.42 0.92 22.45
C LYS A 344 -1.31 -0.01 22.95
N LEU A 345 -1.24 -1.24 22.44
CA LEU A 345 -0.16 -2.19 22.76
C LEU A 345 1.19 -1.65 22.29
N ALA A 346 1.28 -1.16 21.06
CA ALA A 346 2.52 -0.59 20.53
C ALA A 346 2.97 0.64 21.34
N GLU A 347 2.05 1.57 21.61
CA GLU A 347 2.32 2.75 22.44
C GLU A 347 2.84 2.36 23.83
N LYS A 348 2.21 1.37 24.49
CA LYS A 348 2.63 0.91 25.81
C LYS A 348 4.08 0.42 25.80
N ILE A 349 4.46 -0.43 24.83
CA ILE A 349 5.81 -0.99 24.74
C ILE A 349 6.85 0.08 24.45
N ILE A 350 6.53 1.04 23.59
CA ILE A 350 7.41 2.18 23.32
C ILE A 350 7.61 3.00 24.60
N LEU A 351 6.53 3.35 25.30
CA LEU A 351 6.61 4.12 26.55
C LEU A 351 7.41 3.40 27.64
N GLU A 352 7.22 2.08 27.82
CA GLU A 352 8.03 1.27 28.75
C GLU A 352 9.53 1.33 28.42
N SER A 353 9.88 1.38 27.13
CA SER A 353 11.27 1.46 26.68
C SER A 353 11.85 2.87 26.89
N LEU A 354 11.06 3.90 26.63
CA LEU A 354 11.44 5.30 26.89
C LEU A 354 11.60 5.58 28.40
N GLU A 355 10.79 4.93 29.23
CA GLU A 355 10.94 4.97 30.70
C GLU A 355 12.24 4.30 31.14
N LYS A 356 12.55 3.09 30.64
CA LYS A 356 13.84 2.41 30.90
C LYS A 356 15.05 3.25 30.46
N GLY A 357 14.88 4.05 29.40
CA GLY A 357 15.86 5.01 28.90
C GLY A 357 15.95 6.31 29.68
N ASN A 358 15.14 6.49 30.73
CA ASN A 358 14.97 7.74 31.50
C ASN A 358 14.57 8.97 30.66
N ILE A 359 14.03 8.76 29.44
CA ILE A 359 13.44 9.81 28.60
C ILE A 359 12.09 10.21 29.19
N LEU A 360 11.34 9.20 29.65
CA LEU A 360 10.12 9.37 30.42
C LEU A 360 10.31 8.90 31.86
N VAL A 361 9.49 9.45 32.77
CA VAL A 361 9.48 9.12 34.20
C VAL A 361 8.05 9.09 34.72
N GLY A 362 7.79 8.34 35.80
CA GLY A 362 6.46 8.33 36.46
C GLY A 362 5.77 6.98 36.33
N ASN A 363 4.44 6.97 36.21
CA ASN A 363 3.65 5.74 36.11
C ASN A 363 3.15 5.55 34.66
N LEU A 364 3.41 4.37 34.11
CA LEU A 364 3.02 4.01 32.74
C LEU A 364 1.51 4.05 32.49
N ASP A 365 0.68 3.59 33.43
CA ASP A 365 -0.77 3.59 33.25
C ASP A 365 -1.31 5.02 33.18
N ASP A 366 -0.76 5.93 33.98
CA ASP A 366 -1.10 7.36 33.90
C ASP A 366 -0.68 7.96 32.54
N MET A 367 0.50 7.59 32.02
CA MET A 367 0.95 8.02 30.69
C MET A 367 0.00 7.54 29.58
N MET A 368 -0.51 6.30 29.70
CA MET A 368 -1.47 5.73 28.76
C MET A 368 -2.82 6.45 28.82
N VAL A 369 -3.30 6.82 30.01
CA VAL A 369 -4.52 7.62 30.21
C VAL A 369 -4.38 9.01 29.58
N GLU A 370 -3.24 9.67 29.78
CA GLU A 370 -2.96 11.00 29.22
C GLU A 370 -2.52 10.96 27.75
N ARG A 371 -2.51 9.77 27.12
CA ARG A 371 -2.15 9.54 25.72
C ARG A 371 -0.75 10.06 25.35
N VAL A 372 0.22 9.96 26.27
CA VAL A 372 1.62 10.37 26.04
C VAL A 372 2.24 9.63 24.84
N GLY A 373 1.83 8.39 24.58
CA GLY A 373 2.26 7.62 23.39
C GLY A 373 2.03 8.36 22.07
N ALA A 374 0.95 9.14 21.96
CA ALA A 374 0.63 9.91 20.76
C ALA A 374 1.58 11.10 20.50
N VAL A 375 2.38 11.49 21.50
CA VAL A 375 3.44 12.50 21.35
C VAL A 375 4.60 11.92 20.55
N PHE A 376 4.93 10.64 20.77
CA PHE A 376 6.03 9.94 20.11
C PHE A 376 5.57 9.14 18.88
N MET A 377 4.30 8.78 18.78
CA MET A 377 3.71 8.07 17.64
C MET A 377 2.37 8.71 17.24
N PRO A 378 2.39 9.83 16.49
CA PRO A 378 1.19 10.61 16.20
C PRO A 378 0.31 10.03 15.06
N HIS A 379 0.81 9.05 14.32
CA HIS A 379 0.09 8.36 13.26
C HIS A 379 -0.61 7.08 13.78
N GLY A 380 -1.44 6.46 12.94
CA GLY A 380 -2.02 5.17 13.25
C GLY A 380 -0.97 4.05 13.18
N LEU A 381 -1.22 2.93 13.85
CA LEU A 381 -0.31 1.77 13.85
C LEU A 381 -0.13 1.11 12.47
N GLY A 382 -1.07 1.32 11.57
CA GLY A 382 -1.07 0.73 10.24
C GLY A 382 -2.45 0.75 9.60
N HIS A 383 -2.51 0.23 8.38
CA HIS A 383 -3.66 0.35 7.49
C HIS A 383 -3.81 -0.83 6.56
N LEU A 384 -5.03 -1.03 6.04
CA LEU A 384 -5.26 -2.06 5.03
C LEU A 384 -4.40 -1.77 3.79
N LEU A 385 -3.88 -2.82 3.19
CA LEU A 385 -3.04 -2.77 1.99
C LEU A 385 -3.61 -3.71 0.92
N GLY A 386 -3.56 -3.30 -0.35
CA GLY A 386 -4.04 -4.11 -1.47
C GLY A 386 -3.67 -3.50 -2.82
N ILE A 387 -4.70 -3.10 -3.59
CA ILE A 387 -4.49 -2.36 -4.84
C ILE A 387 -4.09 -0.91 -4.54
N ASP A 388 -4.60 -0.34 -3.47
CA ASP A 388 -4.15 0.96 -2.98
C ASP A 388 -3.26 0.73 -1.75
N THR A 389 -2.24 1.57 -1.56
CA THR A 389 -1.38 1.56 -0.35
C THR A 389 -2.23 1.69 0.91
N HIS A 390 -3.05 2.74 0.94
CA HIS A 390 -4.16 2.89 1.89
C HIS A 390 -5.43 2.28 1.27
N ASP A 391 -5.57 0.96 1.38
CA ASP A 391 -6.67 0.17 0.79
C ASP A 391 -8.02 0.51 1.48
N PRO A 392 -9.14 0.54 0.75
CA PRO A 392 -10.39 1.03 1.31
C PRO A 392 -11.05 0.01 2.25
N GLY A 393 -12.06 0.47 2.98
CA GLY A 393 -12.87 -0.40 3.86
C GLY A 393 -12.44 -0.38 5.32
N GLY A 394 -11.57 0.54 5.71
CA GLY A 394 -11.15 0.72 7.10
C GLY A 394 -12.26 1.23 8.05
N TYR A 395 -13.22 2.01 7.53
CA TYR A 395 -14.37 2.54 8.26
C TYR A 395 -15.70 2.26 7.52
N PRO A 396 -16.18 1.00 7.52
CA PRO A 396 -17.49 0.68 6.98
C PRO A 396 -18.60 1.33 7.84
N LYS A 397 -19.83 1.36 7.32
CA LYS A 397 -20.98 1.90 8.05
C LYS A 397 -21.12 1.23 9.43
N GLY A 398 -21.18 2.04 10.47
CA GLY A 398 -21.32 1.60 11.86
C GLY A 398 -20.01 1.51 12.66
N ILE A 399 -18.85 1.68 12.01
CA ILE A 399 -17.55 1.80 12.67
C ILE A 399 -17.13 3.25 12.67
N GLU A 400 -16.95 3.83 13.85
CA GLU A 400 -16.53 5.23 14.01
C GLU A 400 -15.02 5.34 14.25
N ARG A 401 -14.44 6.43 13.74
CA ARG A 401 -13.04 6.80 14.00
C ARG A 401 -12.92 7.34 15.43
N PRO A 402 -12.04 6.76 16.28
CA PRO A 402 -11.76 7.31 17.60
C PRO A 402 -11.29 8.77 17.52
N LYS A 403 -11.52 9.56 18.57
CA LYS A 403 -11.17 10.99 18.59
C LYS A 403 -9.91 11.31 19.40
N GLU A 404 -9.45 10.37 20.21
CA GLU A 404 -8.27 10.53 21.06
C GLU A 404 -6.98 10.74 20.23
N PRO A 405 -5.97 11.46 20.76
CA PRO A 405 -4.65 11.56 20.15
C PRO A 405 -4.05 10.18 19.80
N GLY A 406 -3.37 10.11 18.65
CA GLY A 406 -2.89 8.87 18.03
C GLY A 406 -4.03 8.09 17.37
N LEU A 407 -5.05 7.67 18.15
CA LEU A 407 -6.14 6.82 17.67
C LEU A 407 -6.95 7.46 16.52
N LYS A 408 -7.10 8.78 16.50
CA LYS A 408 -7.79 9.50 15.41
C LYS A 408 -7.12 9.35 14.05
N SER A 409 -5.83 9.04 14.04
CA SER A 409 -5.01 8.86 12.84
C SER A 409 -5.06 7.43 12.30
N LEU A 410 -5.67 6.47 13.02
CA LEU A 410 -5.86 5.11 12.52
C LEU A 410 -6.61 5.10 11.19
N ARG A 411 -6.19 4.30 10.22
CA ARG A 411 -6.97 4.16 8.96
C ARG A 411 -8.05 3.09 9.04
N THR A 412 -8.09 2.33 10.13
CA THR A 412 -9.19 1.41 10.46
C THR A 412 -9.39 1.28 11.96
N ALA A 413 -10.63 1.12 12.40
CA ALA A 413 -10.97 0.72 13.77
C ALA A 413 -11.67 -0.66 13.79
N ARG A 414 -11.46 -1.48 12.77
CA ARG A 414 -12.04 -2.81 12.66
C ARG A 414 -11.38 -3.78 13.64
N GLN A 415 -12.09 -4.86 13.92
CA GLN A 415 -11.44 -6.10 14.31
C GLN A 415 -10.79 -6.73 13.08
N LEU A 416 -9.65 -7.39 13.28
CA LEU A 416 -8.95 -8.12 12.25
C LEU A 416 -9.80 -9.29 11.74
N LEU A 417 -9.83 -9.47 10.43
CA LEU A 417 -10.49 -10.59 9.76
C LEU A 417 -9.45 -11.42 9.02
N GLU A 418 -9.67 -12.73 8.95
CA GLU A 418 -8.86 -13.60 8.10
C GLU A 418 -8.85 -13.10 6.64
N GLY A 419 -7.67 -13.13 6.01
CA GLY A 419 -7.46 -12.66 4.65
C GLY A 419 -7.24 -11.16 4.52
N MET A 420 -7.35 -10.36 5.60
CA MET A 420 -6.88 -8.98 5.57
C MET A 420 -5.36 -8.94 5.39
N VAL A 421 -4.89 -8.03 4.53
CA VAL A 421 -3.50 -7.59 4.51
C VAL A 421 -3.47 -6.19 5.11
N ILE A 422 -2.61 -5.98 6.11
CA ILE A 422 -2.51 -4.75 6.88
C ILE A 422 -1.03 -4.45 7.18
N THR A 423 -0.64 -3.18 7.14
CA THR A 423 0.69 -2.75 7.59
C THR A 423 0.76 -2.80 9.11
N VAL A 424 1.94 -3.12 9.64
CA VAL A 424 2.29 -2.97 11.07
C VAL A 424 3.51 -2.06 11.10
N GLU A 425 3.30 -0.80 11.42
CA GLU A 425 4.27 0.28 11.22
C GLU A 425 4.48 1.14 12.46
N PRO A 426 4.69 0.60 13.68
CA PRO A 426 4.95 1.46 14.83
C PRO A 426 6.18 2.34 14.59
N GLY A 427 6.18 3.51 15.22
CA GLY A 427 7.28 4.45 15.15
C GLY A 427 7.44 5.28 16.42
N CYS A 428 8.63 5.82 16.62
CA CYS A 428 8.97 6.70 17.72
C CYS A 428 9.76 7.89 17.16
N TYR A 429 9.18 9.08 17.26
CA TYR A 429 9.74 10.31 16.70
C TYR A 429 9.86 11.40 17.76
N PHE A 430 10.84 12.27 17.58
CA PHE A 430 11.04 13.45 18.40
C PHE A 430 10.62 14.67 17.59
N ILE A 431 9.33 15.03 17.70
CA ILE A 431 8.71 16.12 16.93
C ILE A 431 8.42 17.29 17.87
N ASP A 432 9.14 18.40 17.72
CA ASP A 432 9.01 19.57 18.58
C ASP A 432 7.57 20.11 18.67
N ALA A 433 6.84 20.10 17.55
CA ALA A 433 5.44 20.55 17.51
C ALA A 433 4.49 19.73 18.40
N LEU A 434 4.91 18.54 18.85
CA LEU A 434 4.18 17.67 19.77
C LEU A 434 4.85 17.63 21.15
N LEU A 435 6.18 17.52 21.19
CA LEU A 435 6.96 17.42 22.43
C LEU A 435 6.87 18.70 23.27
N VAL A 436 7.04 19.88 22.65
CA VAL A 436 7.06 21.14 23.39
C VAL A 436 5.71 21.38 24.10
N PRO A 437 4.54 21.31 23.43
CA PRO A 437 3.25 21.45 24.11
C PRO A 437 3.01 20.38 25.19
N ALA A 438 3.50 19.16 24.99
CA ALA A 438 3.36 18.09 25.98
C ALA A 438 4.22 18.35 27.25
N MET A 439 5.44 18.86 27.08
CA MET A 439 6.34 19.22 28.17
C MET A 439 5.89 20.49 28.93
N GLU A 440 5.11 21.36 28.30
CA GLU A 440 4.55 22.57 28.93
C GLU A 440 3.17 22.34 29.58
N SER A 441 2.48 21.25 29.24
CA SER A 441 1.14 20.96 29.75
C SER A 441 1.14 20.55 31.23
N ALA A 442 0.20 21.08 32.00
CA ALA A 442 0.04 20.73 33.42
C ALA A 442 -0.28 19.25 33.65
N ASN A 443 -0.87 18.57 32.65
CA ASN A 443 -1.25 17.16 32.77
C ASN A 443 -0.08 16.21 32.49
N THR A 444 0.76 16.55 31.50
CA THR A 444 1.74 15.64 30.93
C THR A 444 3.20 16.02 31.20
N SER A 445 3.51 17.27 31.54
CA SER A 445 4.88 17.75 31.84
C SER A 445 5.63 16.89 32.86
N LYS A 446 4.94 16.41 33.89
CA LYS A 446 5.49 15.54 34.95
C LYS A 446 6.11 14.22 34.45
N PHE A 447 5.80 13.80 33.23
CA PHE A 447 6.28 12.54 32.66
C PHE A 447 7.58 12.67 31.88
N PHE A 448 8.04 13.89 31.57
CA PHE A 448 9.20 14.10 30.70
C PHE A 448 10.44 14.44 31.52
N ASN A 449 11.54 13.74 31.23
CA ASN A 449 12.86 14.17 31.66
C ASN A 449 13.43 15.12 30.61
N CYS A 450 13.13 16.41 30.73
CA CYS A 450 13.46 17.40 29.70
C CYS A 450 14.95 17.44 29.33
N GLU A 451 15.86 17.25 30.30
CA GLU A 451 17.31 17.20 30.03
C GLU A 451 17.69 16.03 29.11
N ILE A 452 17.05 14.88 29.28
CA ILE A 452 17.29 13.72 28.43
C ILE A 452 16.59 13.88 27.09
N VAL A 453 15.33 14.33 27.07
CA VAL A 453 14.58 14.61 25.82
C VAL A 453 15.35 15.58 24.92
N ASP A 454 15.98 16.60 25.49
CA ASP A 454 16.78 17.59 24.74
C ASP A 454 17.93 16.97 23.94
N LYS A 455 18.47 15.82 24.38
CA LYS A 455 19.52 15.08 23.65
C LYS A 455 19.00 14.45 22.35
N PHE A 456 17.69 14.22 22.26
CA PHE A 456 17.03 13.59 21.11
C PHE A 456 16.33 14.58 20.17
N LYS A 457 16.40 15.91 20.41
CA LYS A 457 15.72 16.92 19.58
C LYS A 457 16.00 16.80 18.08
N ASN A 458 17.25 16.48 17.72
CA ASN A 458 17.67 16.32 16.32
C ASN A 458 17.79 14.84 15.90
N PHE A 459 17.31 13.91 16.72
CA PHE A 459 17.37 12.48 16.43
C PHE A 459 16.54 12.11 15.19
N GLY A 460 15.44 12.83 14.97
CA GLY A 460 14.44 12.48 13.97
C GLY A 460 13.50 11.40 14.53
N GLY A 461 13.48 10.22 13.92
CA GLY A 461 12.70 9.10 14.44
C GLY A 461 13.01 7.75 13.80
N VAL A 462 12.35 6.73 14.33
CA VAL A 462 12.40 5.35 13.83
C VAL A 462 11.00 4.91 13.47
N ARG A 463 10.83 4.29 12.30
CA ARG A 463 9.67 3.48 11.94
C ARG A 463 10.11 2.13 11.42
N ILE A 464 9.40 1.08 11.82
CA ILE A 464 9.62 -0.29 11.35
C ILE A 464 8.29 -0.80 10.83
N GLU A 465 8.21 -1.00 9.53
CA GLU A 465 6.95 -1.36 8.88
C GLU A 465 7.05 -2.62 8.07
N SER A 466 6.11 -3.54 8.33
CA SER A 466 5.93 -4.77 7.56
C SER A 466 4.49 -4.92 7.08
N ASP A 467 4.34 -5.55 5.92
CA ASP A 467 3.07 -6.01 5.39
C ASP A 467 2.71 -7.38 5.99
N VAL A 468 1.52 -7.48 6.57
CA VAL A 468 1.13 -8.66 7.34
C VAL A 468 -0.23 -9.18 6.89
N LEU A 469 -0.27 -10.47 6.55
CA LEU A 469 -1.50 -11.21 6.28
C LEU A 469 -2.08 -11.75 7.59
N VAL A 470 -3.34 -11.44 7.89
CA VAL A 470 -4.09 -12.10 8.96
C VAL A 470 -4.54 -13.48 8.47
N THR A 471 -4.14 -14.53 9.18
CA THR A 471 -4.48 -15.94 8.88
C THR A 471 -5.55 -16.45 9.84
N ALA A 472 -6.10 -17.64 9.62
CA ALA A 472 -7.13 -18.24 10.48
C ALA A 472 -6.80 -18.22 11.99
N ASN A 473 -5.52 -18.42 12.35
CA ASN A 473 -5.09 -18.61 13.74
C ASN A 473 -4.02 -17.60 14.21
N GLY A 474 -3.73 -16.57 13.42
CA GLY A 474 -2.61 -15.68 13.69
C GLY A 474 -2.34 -14.71 12.55
N SER A 475 -1.07 -14.49 12.27
CA SER A 475 -0.61 -13.62 11.19
C SER A 475 0.59 -14.21 10.46
N LYS A 476 0.89 -13.70 9.27
CA LYS A 476 2.08 -14.02 8.49
C LYS A 476 2.70 -12.73 7.99
N ASN A 477 3.92 -12.43 8.46
CA ASN A 477 4.72 -11.33 7.93
C ASN A 477 5.17 -11.67 6.50
N MET A 478 4.85 -10.79 5.54
CA MET A 478 5.17 -10.95 4.12
C MET A 478 6.50 -10.28 3.75
N THR A 479 6.95 -9.34 4.57
CA THR A 479 8.17 -8.54 4.41
C THR A 479 9.42 -9.29 4.88
N LYS A 480 10.52 -9.18 4.13
CA LYS A 480 11.76 -9.95 4.37
C LYS A 480 13.01 -9.07 4.31
N VAL A 481 13.14 -8.18 5.28
CA VAL A 481 14.28 -7.27 5.44
C VAL A 481 14.98 -7.53 6.78
N PRO A 482 16.28 -7.18 6.95
CA PRO A 482 16.95 -7.25 8.25
C PRO A 482 16.24 -6.35 9.27
N ARG A 483 16.02 -6.87 10.48
CA ARG A 483 15.32 -6.15 11.56
C ARG A 483 16.13 -6.08 12.83
N GLU A 484 16.88 -7.12 13.17
CA GLU A 484 17.75 -7.01 14.34
C GLU A 484 18.91 -6.05 14.04
N THR A 485 19.34 -5.27 15.04
CA THR A 485 20.45 -4.31 14.87
C THR A 485 21.71 -4.98 14.30
N TRP A 486 22.03 -6.19 14.74
CA TRP A 486 23.16 -6.96 14.22
C TRP A 486 22.96 -7.46 12.78
N GLU A 487 21.72 -7.76 12.36
CA GLU A 487 21.39 -8.13 10.98
C GLU A 487 21.63 -6.94 10.05
N ILE A 488 21.14 -5.76 10.45
CA ILE A 488 21.28 -4.51 9.69
C ILE A 488 22.77 -4.16 9.53
N GLN A 489 23.53 -4.13 10.62
CA GLN A 489 24.97 -3.84 10.57
C GLN A 489 25.72 -4.85 9.69
N ALA A 490 25.34 -6.14 9.75
CA ALA A 490 25.95 -7.17 8.90
C ALA A 490 25.67 -6.94 7.41
N VAL A 491 24.42 -6.62 7.04
CA VAL A 491 24.03 -6.34 5.65
C VAL A 491 24.74 -5.09 5.13
N MET A 492 24.77 -4.00 5.91
CA MET A 492 25.45 -2.76 5.53
C MET A 492 26.97 -2.95 5.41
N ALA A 493 27.56 -3.87 6.18
CA ALA A 493 28.96 -4.26 6.04
C ALA A 493 29.24 -5.20 4.84
N GLY A 494 28.24 -5.49 4.00
CA GLY A 494 28.37 -6.34 2.82
C GLY A 494 28.04 -7.81 3.04
N GLY A 495 27.47 -8.17 4.19
CA GLY A 495 26.99 -9.52 4.48
C GLY A 495 25.85 -9.96 3.54
N PRO A 496 25.65 -11.29 3.38
CA PRO A 496 24.54 -11.82 2.58
C PRO A 496 23.19 -11.59 3.28
N TRP A 497 22.10 -11.61 2.51
CA TRP A 497 20.74 -11.63 3.05
C TRP A 497 19.87 -12.61 2.25
N PRO A 498 19.06 -13.47 2.89
CA PRO A 498 18.98 -13.69 4.34
C PRO A 498 20.32 -14.19 4.89
N LEU A 499 20.65 -13.83 6.13
CA LEU A 499 21.83 -14.38 6.78
C LEU A 499 21.64 -15.90 6.89
N ASN A 500 22.64 -16.68 6.49
CA ASN A 500 22.67 -18.11 6.76
C ASN A 500 22.61 -18.27 8.28
N ARG A 501 21.43 -18.57 8.83
CA ARG A 501 21.32 -19.09 10.18
C ARG A 501 21.99 -20.46 10.13
N ALA A 502 23.30 -20.49 10.33
CA ALA A 502 23.96 -21.71 10.72
C ALA A 502 23.17 -22.22 11.92
N SER A 503 22.59 -23.42 11.78
CA SER A 503 21.94 -24.18 12.83
C SER A 503 22.81 -24.13 14.09
N GLY A 504 22.44 -23.25 15.01
CA GLY A 504 23.06 -23.05 16.31
C GLY A 504 22.11 -23.51 17.39
#